data_AF-A0A8T4J938-F1
#
_entry.id   AF-A0A8T4J938-F1
#
_cell.length_a   1.000
_cell.length_b   1.000
_cell.length_c   1.000
_cell.angle_alpha   90.00
_cell.angle_beta   90.00
_cell.angle_gamma   90.00
#
_symmetry.space_group_name_H-M   'P 1'
#
loop_
_entity.id
_entity.type
_entity.pdbx_description
1 polymer ?
#
loop_
_entity_poly.entity_id
_entity_poly.type
_entity_poly.pdbx_seq_one_letter_code
_entity_poly.pdbx_strand_id
1 'polypeptide(L)' 'MQHPQSPQPMPAKVLEIGKETVKLDLNHPLAGKKLKFDIELVKVE' A
#
# COMPACT_ATOMS: atom_id res chain seq x y z
N MET A 1 -8.52 -13.48 24.09
CA MET A 1 -9.16 -14.05 22.89
C MET A 1 -8.58 -13.31 21.69
N GLN A 2 -7.64 -13.92 20.98
CA GLN A 2 -6.97 -13.29 19.84
C GLN A 2 -8.00 -13.10 18.72
N HIS A 3 -8.20 -11.87 18.25
CA HIS A 3 -9.03 -11.63 17.07
C HIS A 3 -8.37 -12.31 15.86
N PRO A 4 -9.12 -13.06 15.03
CA PRO A 4 -8.59 -13.57 13.78
C PRO A 4 -8.12 -12.38 12.94
N GLN A 5 -6.89 -12.42 12.43
CA GLN A 5 -6.39 -11.46 11.46
C GLN A 5 -7.26 -11.57 10.21
N SER A 6 -8.37 -10.84 10.17
CA SER A 6 -9.06 -10.55 8.93
C SER A 6 -8.00 -9.93 8.00
N PRO A 7 -7.88 -10.42 6.75
CA PRO A 7 -6.97 -9.81 5.80
C PRO A 7 -7.27 -8.31 5.74
N GLN A 8 -6.28 -7.49 6.10
CA GLN A 8 -6.43 -6.04 5.99
C GLN A 8 -6.65 -5.72 4.50
N PRO A 9 -7.66 -4.91 4.14
CA PRO A 9 -7.91 -4.57 2.75
C PRO A 9 -6.67 -3.88 2.16
N MET A 10 -6.16 -4.41 1.06
CA MET A 10 -5.01 -3.85 0.35
C MET A 10 -5.49 -2.75 -0.60
N PRO A 11 -4.92 -1.54 -0.55
CA PRO A 11 -5.27 -0.49 -1.50
C PRO A 11 -4.80 -0.88 -2.92
N ALA A 12 -5.67 -0.67 -3.91
CA ALA A 12 -5.41 -0.95 -5.32
C ALA A 12 -5.83 0.24 -6.18
N LYS A 13 -5.14 0.47 -7.29
CA LYS A 13 -5.51 1.45 -8.30
C LYS A 13 -5.97 0.76 -9.58
N VAL A 14 -7.12 1.14 -10.11
CA VAL A 14 -7.56 0.70 -11.45
C VAL A 14 -6.72 1.41 -12.50
N LEU A 15 -6.03 0.63 -13.33
CA LEU A 15 -5.28 1.16 -14.47
C LEU A 15 -6.11 1.16 -15.75
N GLU A 16 -6.92 0.12 -15.95
CA GLU A 16 -7.71 -0.07 -17.17
C GLU A 16 -8.94 -0.94 -16.88
N ILE A 17 -10.06 -0.62 -17.55
CA ILE A 17 -11.29 -1.41 -17.51
C ILE A 17 -11.53 -1.95 -18.93
N GLY A 18 -11.41 -3.26 -19.09
CA GLY A 18 -11.73 -3.98 -20.32
C GLY A 18 -13.16 -4.51 -20.33
N LYS A 19 -13.54 -5.23 -21.39
CA LYS A 19 -14.88 -5.80 -21.53
C LYS A 19 -15.18 -6.90 -20.50
N GLU A 20 -14.17 -7.70 -20.15
CA GLU A 20 -14.30 -8.84 -19.25
C GLU A 20 -13.34 -8.78 -18.07
N THR A 21 -12.29 -7.95 -18.15
CA THR A 21 -11.20 -7.91 -17.18
C THR A 21 -10.87 -6.48 -16.76
N VAL A 22 -10.32 -6.34 -15.56
CA VAL A 22 -9.83 -5.07 -15.01
C VAL A 22 -8.36 -5.21 -14.66
N LYS A 23 -7.54 -4.26 -15.09
CA LYS A 23 -6.13 -4.20 -14.74
C LYS A 23 -5.95 -3.39 -13.47
N LEU A 24 -5.42 -4.02 -12.43
CA LEU A 24 -5.20 -3.43 -11.11
C LEU A 24 -3.71 -3.27 -10.82
N ASP A 25 -3.36 -2.16 -10.17
CA ASP A 25 -2.05 -1.89 -9.60
C ASP A 25 -2.12 -2.01 -8.07
N LEU A 26 -1.29 -2.88 -7.51
CA LEU A 26 -1.17 -3.13 -6.07
C LEU A 26 0.12 -2.53 -5.48
N ASN A 27 0.88 -1.77 -6.26
CA ASN A 27 2.06 -1.09 -5.74
C ASN A 27 1.65 -0.04 -4.70
N HIS A 28 2.50 0.13 -3.69
CA HIS A 28 2.35 1.24 -2.75
C HIS A 28 2.38 2.57 -3.53
N PRO A 29 1.62 3.62 -3.15
CA PRO A 29 1.58 4.91 -3.85
C PRO A 29 2.94 5.63 -3.99
N LEU A 30 3.94 5.20 -3.21
CA LEU A 30 5.30 5.74 -3.22
C LEU A 30 6.32 4.83 -3.93
N ALA A 31 5.89 3.71 -4.53
CA ALA A 31 6.77 2.79 -5.24
C ALA A 31 7.52 3.50 -6.39
N GLY A 32 8.82 3.24 -6.51
CA GLY A 32 9.69 3.84 -7.53
C GLY A 32 10.02 5.33 -7.32
N LYS A 33 9.47 5.98 -6.30
CA LYS A 33 9.77 7.40 -6.00
C LYS A 33 11.03 7.51 -5.14
N LYS A 34 11.91 8.47 -5.47
CA LYS A 34 12.99 8.86 -4.57
C LYS A 34 12.38 9.63 -3.40
N LEU A 35 12.41 9.03 -2.21
CA LEU A 35 11.90 9.66 -1.01
C LEU A 35 13.04 10.39 -0.29
N LYS A 36 12.79 11.65 0.07
CA LYS A 36 13.69 12.44 0.91
C LYS A 36 12.98 12.62 2.25
N PHE A 37 13.59 12.14 3.31
CA PHE A 37 13.11 12.31 4.67
C PHE A 37 14.17 13.05 5.46
N ASP A 38 13.71 14.00 6.28
CA ASP A 38 14.48 14.53 7.39
C ASP A 38 13.84 13.94 8.65
N ILE A 39 14.59 13.11 9.38
CA ILE A 39 14.06 12.29 10.48
C ILE A 39 14.82 12.65 11.75
N GLU A 40 14.08 12.83 12.84
CA GLU A 40 14.60 13.03 14.18
C GLU A 40 14.30 11.80 15.05
N LEU A 41 15.30 11.33 15.81
CA LEU A 41 15.12 10.24 16.77
C LEU A 41 14.55 10.78 18.08
N VAL A 42 13.29 10.45 18.37
CA VAL A 42 12.60 10.95 19.57
C VAL A 42 12.89 10.09 20.81
N LYS A 43 12.91 8.76 20.68
CA LYS A 43 13.16 7.81 21.77
C LYS A 43 13.48 6.42 21.21
N VAL A 44 14.22 5.61 21.97
CA VAL A 44 14.32 4.14 21.80
C VAL A 44 13.82 3.49 23.09
N GLU A 45 13.02 2.43 22.97
CA GLU A 45 12.50 1.61 24.08
C GLU A 45 13.17 0.24 24.12
#